data_AF-A0A9N9X4H8-F1
#
_entry.id   AF-A0A9N9X4H8-F1
#
_cell.length_a   1.000
_cell.length_b   1.000
_cell.length_c   1.000
_cell.angle_alpha   90.00
_cell.angle_beta   90.00
_cell.angle_gamma   90.00
#
_symmetry.space_group_name_H-M   'P 1'
#
loop_
_entity.id
_entity.type
_entity.pdbx_description
1 polymer ?
#
loop_
_entity_poly.entity_id
_entity_poly.type
_entity_poly.pdbx_seq_one_letter_code
_entity_poly.pdbx_strand_id
1 'polypeptide(L)'
;MLASYLEEFPNLGSQFSNITKDQLQLLDNKGVMPYDYIDSCQRFNETQITPIDAFYNKLNEKPCPRRHYLRAKMVCSKFSCRDLGQYVDIYMNTDLMLLNDVFEKFRSSYHNTYGLDPTHYYTLPGFTWDAMLYKTNQEQELITDVDMFLFVERGIRGGLSHICLKRRAKANNKFMPNHDSIKPDSYSMYFDVNNQYG
;
A
#
# COMPACT_ATOMS: atom_id res chain seq x y z
N MET A 1 -3.59 -1.89 2.97
CA MET A 1 -2.96 -0.62 2.54
C MET A 1 -2.39 -0.01 3.80
N LEU A 2 -1.10 0.32 3.88
CA LEU A 2 -0.45 0.77 5.14
C LEU A 2 -1.19 1.96 5.81
N ALA A 3 -1.94 2.75 5.04
CA ALA A 3 -2.77 3.85 5.53
C ALA A 3 -4.04 3.43 6.30
N SER A 4 -4.47 2.16 6.29
CA SER A 4 -5.71 1.76 7.00
C SER A 4 -5.59 1.73 8.53
N TYR A 5 -4.37 1.90 9.06
CA TYR A 5 -4.09 1.96 10.50
C TYR A 5 -4.04 3.41 11.03
N LEU A 6 -4.10 4.40 10.14
CA LEU A 6 -4.18 5.80 10.51
C LEU A 6 -5.64 6.18 10.60
N GLU A 7 -6.08 6.55 11.80
CA GLU A 7 -7.44 7.06 12.05
C GLU A 7 -7.56 8.54 11.65
N GLU A 8 -6.44 9.27 11.61
CA GLU A 8 -6.39 10.71 11.36
C GLU A 8 -5.27 11.08 10.37
N PHE A 9 -5.56 12.06 9.51
CA PHE A 9 -4.64 12.63 8.50
C PHE A 9 -4.47 14.14 8.77
N PRO A 10 -3.67 14.53 9.77
CA PRO A 10 -3.56 15.92 10.21
C PRO A 10 -2.97 16.84 9.14
N ASN A 11 -1.98 16.39 8.37
CA ASN A 11 -1.36 17.21 7.32
C ASN A 11 -2.30 17.37 6.12
N LEU A 12 -2.99 16.31 5.72
CA LEU A 12 -4.04 16.40 4.70
C LEU A 12 -5.14 17.38 5.13
N GLY A 13 -5.62 17.27 6.36
CA GLY A 13 -6.64 18.16 6.91
C GLY A 13 -6.18 19.62 6.98
N SER A 14 -4.91 19.86 7.32
CA SER A 14 -4.32 21.20 7.35
C SER A 14 -4.24 21.83 5.94
N GLN A 15 -3.72 21.07 4.98
CA GLN A 15 -3.58 21.51 3.58
C GLN A 15 -4.94 21.81 2.93
N PHE A 16 -5.98 21.05 3.30
CA PHE A 16 -7.34 21.23 2.83
C PHE A 16 -8.27 21.81 3.91
N SER A 17 -7.79 22.72 4.75
CA SER A 17 -8.56 23.30 5.88
C SER A 17 -9.90 23.96 5.49
N ASN A 18 -10.06 24.35 4.22
CA ASN A 18 -11.27 25.02 3.71
C ASN A 18 -12.31 24.06 3.08
N ILE A 19 -12.13 22.74 3.18
CA ILE A 19 -13.06 21.76 2.56
C ILE A 19 -13.98 21.09 3.59
N THR A 20 -15.12 20.60 3.12
CA THR A 20 -16.09 19.86 3.94
C THR A 20 -15.58 18.46 4.30
N LYS A 21 -16.09 17.86 5.39
CA LYS A 21 -15.76 16.47 5.77
C LYS A 21 -16.03 15.46 4.64
N ASP A 22 -17.12 15.64 3.90
CA ASP A 22 -17.45 14.80 2.75
C ASP A 22 -16.41 14.90 1.62
N GLN A 23 -15.84 16.08 1.41
CA GLN A 23 -14.74 16.27 0.44
C GLN A 23 -13.46 15.60 0.93
N LEU A 24 -13.17 15.68 2.23
CA LEU A 24 -11.98 15.06 2.80
C LEU A 24 -12.06 13.52 2.70
N GLN A 25 -13.22 12.93 2.97
CA GLN A 25 -13.46 11.49 2.80
C GLN A 25 -13.27 11.02 1.34
N LEU A 26 -13.50 11.92 0.36
CA LEU A 26 -13.20 11.64 -1.05
C LEU A 26 -11.70 11.64 -1.36
N LEU A 27 -10.86 12.28 -0.55
CA LEU A 27 -9.41 12.29 -0.70
C LEU A 27 -8.74 11.11 0.03
N ASP A 28 -9.34 10.62 1.12
CA ASP A 28 -8.80 9.51 1.93
C ASP A 28 -8.72 8.14 1.21
N ASN A 29 -9.28 8.02 0.00
CA ASN A 29 -9.14 6.78 -0.77
C ASN A 29 -8.34 7.01 -2.04
N LYS A 30 -7.76 5.92 -2.54
CA LYS A 30 -6.96 5.86 -3.76
C LYS A 30 -7.53 6.75 -4.88
N GLY A 31 -6.75 7.77 -5.24
CA GLY A 31 -7.02 8.63 -6.39
C GLY A 31 -6.94 7.86 -7.71
N VAL A 32 -7.51 8.45 -8.77
CA VAL A 32 -7.57 7.83 -10.10
C VAL A 32 -7.05 8.82 -11.12
N MET A 33 -6.01 8.46 -11.87
CA MET A 33 -5.33 9.41 -12.74
C MET A 33 -5.08 8.80 -14.13
N PRO A 34 -5.28 9.55 -15.23
CA PRO A 34 -4.94 9.08 -16.57
C PRO A 34 -3.46 9.38 -16.85
N TYR A 35 -2.54 8.64 -16.21
CA TYR A 35 -1.09 8.90 -16.28
C TYR A 35 -0.58 8.96 -17.72
N ASP A 36 -0.99 8.00 -18.54
CA ASP A 36 -0.56 7.86 -19.93
C ASP A 36 -1.06 8.98 -20.85
N TYR A 37 -2.13 9.68 -20.46
CA TYR A 37 -2.70 10.78 -21.23
C TYR A 37 -1.95 12.10 -21.00
N ILE A 38 -1.27 12.23 -19.86
CA ILE A 38 -0.56 13.46 -19.49
C ILE A 38 0.85 13.38 -20.07
N ASP A 39 0.91 13.57 -21.38
CA ASP A 39 2.13 13.51 -22.19
C ASP A 39 2.80 14.88 -22.40
N SER A 40 2.10 15.96 -22.07
CA SER A 40 2.55 17.33 -22.33
C SER A 40 1.87 18.32 -21.40
N CYS A 41 2.53 19.46 -21.15
CA CYS A 41 1.99 20.51 -20.28
C CYS A 41 0.68 21.12 -20.82
N GLN A 42 0.43 21.04 -22.12
CA GLN A 42 -0.79 21.56 -22.73
C GLN A 42 -2.05 20.83 -22.24
N ARG A 43 -1.92 19.53 -21.89
CA ARG A 43 -3.02 18.71 -21.36
C ARG A 43 -3.61 19.27 -20.09
N PHE A 44 -2.81 19.95 -19.26
CA PHE A 44 -3.28 20.55 -18.01
C PHE A 44 -4.30 21.66 -18.23
N ASN A 45 -4.30 22.33 -19.39
CA ASN A 45 -5.23 23.41 -19.70
C ASN A 45 -6.57 22.91 -20.27
N GLU A 46 -6.75 21.61 -20.44
CA GLU A 46 -7.99 21.03 -20.96
C GLU A 46 -9.13 21.17 -19.94
N THR A 47 -10.24 21.78 -20.34
CA THR A 47 -11.38 22.10 -19.46
C THR A 47 -12.38 20.95 -19.32
N GLN A 48 -12.30 19.96 -20.19
CA GLN A 48 -13.15 18.77 -20.12
C GLN A 48 -12.41 17.65 -19.39
N ILE A 49 -13.14 16.94 -18.53
CA ILE A 49 -12.64 15.67 -18.00
C ILE A 49 -12.37 14.72 -19.16
N THR A 50 -11.17 14.15 -19.14
CA THR A 50 -10.68 13.13 -20.06
C THR A 50 -11.71 12.02 -20.28
N PRO A 51 -11.85 11.48 -21.51
CA PRO A 51 -12.70 10.33 -21.76
C PRO A 51 -12.23 9.12 -20.94
N ILE A 52 -13.14 8.18 -20.65
CA ILE A 52 -12.80 6.98 -19.86
C ILE A 52 -11.67 6.16 -20.50
N ASP A 53 -11.58 6.17 -21.83
CA ASP A 53 -10.55 5.46 -22.58
C ASP A 53 -9.14 6.01 -22.31
N ALA A 54 -9.02 7.29 -21.94
CA ALA A 54 -7.75 7.89 -21.54
C ALA A 54 -7.24 7.38 -20.17
N PHE A 55 -8.09 6.72 -19.38
CA PHE A 55 -7.71 6.09 -18.11
C PHE A 55 -7.27 4.62 -18.29
N TYR A 56 -7.03 4.17 -19.53
CA TYR A 56 -6.51 2.83 -19.77
C TYR A 56 -5.16 2.64 -19.09
N ASN A 57 -5.01 1.54 -18.34
CA ASN A 57 -3.78 1.23 -17.63
C ASN A 57 -2.89 0.36 -18.52
N LYS A 58 -1.84 0.95 -19.11
CA LYS A 58 -0.89 0.21 -19.95
C LYS A 58 -0.05 -0.82 -19.17
N LEU A 59 0.30 -0.53 -17.91
CA LEU A 59 1.10 -1.44 -17.08
C LEU A 59 0.40 -2.79 -16.84
N ASN A 60 -0.93 -2.76 -16.71
CA ASN A 60 -1.74 -3.96 -16.46
C ASN A 60 -2.56 -4.40 -17.68
N GLU A 61 -2.43 -3.69 -18.81
CA GLU A 61 -3.21 -3.87 -20.05
C GLU A 61 -4.72 -4.01 -19.78
N LYS A 62 -5.29 -3.10 -18.98
CA LYS A 62 -6.70 -3.15 -18.56
C LYS A 62 -7.40 -1.81 -18.68
N PRO A 63 -8.67 -1.79 -19.13
CA PRO A 63 -9.48 -0.58 -19.11
C PRO A 63 -9.77 -0.15 -17.67
N CYS A 64 -9.98 1.15 -17.47
CA CYS A 64 -10.40 1.68 -16.19
C CYS A 64 -11.79 1.16 -15.81
N PRO A 65 -11.96 0.48 -14.66
CA PRO A 65 -13.28 0.10 -14.18
C PRO A 65 -14.16 1.34 -14.02
N ARG A 66 -15.40 1.30 -14.53
CA ARG A 66 -16.35 2.43 -14.54
C ARG A 66 -16.47 3.13 -13.18
N ARG A 67 -16.43 2.38 -12.07
CA ARG A 67 -16.46 2.93 -10.70
C ARG A 67 -15.32 3.92 -10.40
N HIS A 68 -14.12 3.65 -10.90
CA HIS A 68 -12.94 4.50 -10.68
C HIS A 68 -13.03 5.78 -11.53
N TYR A 69 -13.50 5.66 -12.77
CA TYR A 69 -13.76 6.82 -13.61
C TYR A 69 -14.86 7.73 -13.05
N LEU A 70 -15.96 7.15 -12.55
CA LEU A 70 -17.02 7.93 -11.89
C LEU A 70 -16.52 8.64 -10.62
N ARG A 71 -15.59 8.02 -9.89
CA ARG A 71 -14.93 8.65 -8.74
C ARG A 71 -14.08 9.86 -9.18
N ALA A 72 -13.26 9.73 -10.23
CA ALA A 72 -12.49 10.86 -10.77
C ALA A 72 -13.40 12.03 -11.15
N LYS A 73 -14.53 11.73 -11.82
CA LYS A 73 -15.57 12.72 -12.13
C LYS A 73 -16.18 13.38 -10.89
N MET A 74 -16.46 12.58 -9.86
CA MET A 74 -17.02 13.08 -8.61
C MET A 74 -16.05 14.01 -7.89
N VAL A 75 -14.76 13.67 -7.82
CA VAL A 75 -13.72 14.54 -7.24
C VAL A 75 -13.63 15.85 -8.03
N CYS A 76 -13.46 15.77 -9.34
CA CYS A 76 -13.37 16.96 -10.20
C CYS A 76 -14.60 17.89 -10.05
N SER A 77 -15.80 17.32 -9.96
CA SER A 77 -17.04 18.08 -9.76
C SER A 77 -17.17 18.65 -8.35
N LYS A 78 -16.81 17.89 -7.31
CA LYS A 78 -16.97 18.32 -5.91
C LYS A 78 -15.95 19.40 -5.52
N PHE A 79 -14.80 19.43 -6.17
CA PHE A 79 -13.76 20.44 -5.98
C PHE A 79 -13.81 21.56 -7.04
N SER A 80 -14.81 21.54 -7.92
CA SER A 80 -15.03 22.56 -8.95
C SER A 80 -13.79 22.82 -9.83
N CYS A 81 -13.06 21.76 -10.22
CA CYS A 81 -11.88 21.90 -11.08
C CYS A 81 -12.29 22.47 -12.44
N ARG A 82 -11.60 23.54 -12.86
CA ARG A 82 -11.87 24.21 -14.15
C ARG A 82 -11.12 23.58 -15.32
N ASP A 83 -10.00 22.94 -15.02
CA ASP A 83 -9.07 22.35 -15.96
C ASP A 83 -8.47 21.06 -15.38
N LEU A 84 -7.84 20.26 -16.24
CA LEU A 84 -7.19 19.02 -15.84
C LEU A 84 -6.03 19.29 -14.86
N GLY A 85 -5.35 20.44 -14.97
CA GLY A 85 -4.29 20.87 -14.07
C GLY A 85 -4.75 20.93 -12.61
N GLN A 86 -5.86 21.58 -12.32
CA GLN A 86 -6.44 21.65 -10.97
C GLN A 86 -6.82 20.27 -10.44
N TYR A 87 -7.29 19.37 -11.31
CA TYR A 87 -7.54 17.99 -10.92
C TYR A 87 -6.24 17.26 -10.55
N VAL A 88 -5.17 17.46 -11.34
CA VAL A 88 -3.85 16.90 -11.07
C VAL A 88 -3.28 17.43 -9.77
N ASP A 89 -3.39 18.74 -9.53
CA ASP A 89 -2.91 19.37 -8.30
C ASP A 89 -3.59 18.77 -7.08
N ILE A 90 -4.91 18.55 -7.13
CA ILE A 90 -5.63 17.88 -6.05
C ILE A 90 -5.13 16.45 -5.87
N TYR A 91 -4.97 15.69 -6.96
CA TYR A 91 -4.46 14.32 -6.91
C TYR A 91 -3.06 14.26 -6.27
N MET A 92 -2.13 15.10 -6.75
CA MET A 92 -0.74 15.13 -6.30
C MET A 92 -0.63 15.61 -4.86
N ASN A 93 -1.31 16.70 -4.49
CA ASN A 93 -1.33 17.18 -3.12
C ASN A 93 -1.91 16.12 -2.18
N THR A 94 -2.97 15.42 -2.58
CA THR A 94 -3.55 14.33 -1.78
C THR A 94 -2.53 13.21 -1.56
N ASP A 95 -1.89 12.73 -2.63
CA ASP A 95 -0.93 11.62 -2.55
C ASP A 95 0.30 11.99 -1.70
N LEU A 96 0.80 13.22 -1.84
CA LEU A 96 1.90 13.76 -1.05
C LEU A 96 1.53 13.94 0.43
N MET A 97 0.36 14.49 0.74
CA MET A 97 -0.05 14.71 2.12
C MET A 97 -0.34 13.39 2.85
N LEU A 98 -0.99 12.43 2.18
CA LEU A 98 -1.18 11.09 2.73
C LEU A 98 0.16 10.39 2.99
N LEU A 99 1.12 10.52 2.07
CA LEU A 99 2.47 9.99 2.28
C LEU A 99 3.16 10.68 3.47
N ASN A 100 3.03 12.00 3.60
CA ASN A 100 3.60 12.73 4.72
C ASN A 100 3.02 12.28 6.06
N ASP A 101 1.68 12.16 6.16
CA ASP A 101 1.00 11.67 7.37
C ASP A 101 1.47 10.26 7.76
N VAL A 102 1.57 9.35 6.78
CA VAL A 102 2.11 8.00 7.02
C VAL A 102 3.56 8.05 7.49
N PHE A 103 4.38 8.90 6.89
CA PHE A 103 5.80 8.98 7.20
C PHE A 103 6.08 9.63 8.56
N GLU A 104 5.35 10.68 8.93
CA GLU A 104 5.44 11.29 10.26
C GLU A 104 4.98 10.34 11.36
N LYS A 105 3.90 9.59 11.12
CA LYS A 105 3.48 8.55 12.07
C LYS A 105 4.51 7.43 12.19
N PHE A 106 5.09 7.01 11.07
CA PHE A 106 6.17 6.03 11.05
C PHE A 106 7.37 6.52 11.87
N ARG A 107 7.87 7.74 11.63
CA ARG A 107 9.00 8.29 12.40
C ARG A 107 8.70 8.39 13.90
N SER A 108 7.57 8.99 14.26
CA SER A 108 7.19 9.17 15.67
C SER A 108 6.97 7.83 16.39
N SER A 109 6.30 6.87 15.77
CA SER A 109 6.08 5.55 16.35
C SER A 109 7.40 4.82 16.61
N TYR A 110 8.29 4.79 15.62
CA TYR A 110 9.56 4.07 15.75
C TYR A 110 10.54 4.75 16.70
N HIS A 111 10.59 6.08 16.69
CA HIS A 111 11.37 6.84 17.67
C HIS A 111 10.88 6.57 19.09
N ASN A 112 9.56 6.57 19.32
CA ASN A 112 8.99 6.28 20.65
C ASN A 112 9.24 4.84 21.12
N THR A 113 9.19 3.85 20.21
CA THR A 113 9.38 2.44 20.56
C THR A 113 10.86 2.06 20.75
N TYR A 114 11.72 2.50 19.83
CA TYR A 114 13.11 2.04 19.76
C TYR A 114 14.13 3.09 20.22
N GLY A 115 13.77 4.37 20.23
CA GLY A 115 14.69 5.48 20.52
C GLY A 115 15.56 5.89 19.31
N LEU A 116 15.34 5.28 18.16
CA LEU A 116 16.08 5.53 16.91
C LEU A 116 15.15 6.20 15.90
N ASP A 117 15.64 7.22 15.19
CA ASP A 117 14.90 7.83 14.08
C ASP A 117 15.20 7.08 12.78
N PRO A 118 14.19 6.47 12.13
CA PRO A 118 14.39 5.74 10.89
C PRO A 118 14.92 6.60 9.73
N THR A 119 14.88 7.93 9.78
CA THR A 119 15.46 8.78 8.72
C THR A 119 16.98 8.77 8.66
N HIS A 120 17.66 8.23 9.67
CA HIS A 120 19.11 8.04 9.64
C HIS A 120 19.55 6.79 8.87
N TYR A 121 18.59 6.02 8.35
CA TYR A 121 18.83 4.74 7.72
C TYR A 121 18.38 4.74 6.27
N TYR A 122 19.18 4.12 5.40
CA TYR A 122 18.84 3.96 3.99
C TYR A 122 17.69 2.96 3.76
N THR A 123 17.58 1.95 4.62
CA THR A 123 16.58 0.87 4.48
C THR A 123 16.06 0.40 5.83
N LEU A 124 14.84 -0.14 5.84
CA LEU A 124 14.22 -0.69 7.05
C LEU A 124 15.00 -1.86 7.67
N PRO A 125 15.58 -2.82 6.91
CA PRO A 125 16.39 -3.87 7.49
C PRO A 125 17.59 -3.34 8.30
N GLY A 126 18.28 -2.32 7.78
CA GLY A 126 19.39 -1.68 8.49
C GLY A 126 18.93 -1.01 9.78
N PHE A 127 17.80 -0.30 9.73
CA PHE A 127 17.16 0.26 10.93
C PHE A 127 16.82 -0.85 11.95
N THR A 128 16.17 -1.94 11.52
CA THR A 128 15.74 -3.01 12.44
C THR A 128 16.93 -3.75 13.05
N TRP A 129 18.03 -3.86 12.31
CA TRP A 129 19.26 -4.45 12.77
C TRP A 129 19.88 -3.62 13.90
N ASP A 130 20.04 -2.32 13.67
CA ASP A 130 20.55 -1.40 14.70
C ASP A 130 19.60 -1.29 15.89
N ALA A 131 18.29 -1.30 15.67
CA ALA A 131 17.31 -1.35 16.74
C ALA A 131 17.46 -2.61 17.60
N MET A 132 17.74 -3.76 16.98
CA MET A 132 18.01 -5.01 17.70
C MET A 132 19.31 -4.92 18.50
N LEU A 133 20.40 -4.41 17.92
CA LEU A 133 21.68 -4.24 18.63
C LEU A 133 21.54 -3.25 19.80
N TYR A 134 20.88 -2.11 19.59
CA TYR A 134 20.65 -1.09 20.61
C TYR A 134 19.83 -1.61 21.79
N LYS A 135 18.82 -2.46 21.53
CA LYS A 135 17.99 -3.05 22.59
C LYS A 135 18.67 -4.20 23.33
N THR A 136 19.50 -4.98 22.65
CA THR A 136 20.17 -6.17 23.22
C THR A 136 21.54 -5.87 23.82
N ASN A 137 22.14 -4.71 23.50
CA ASN A 137 23.50 -4.32 23.85
C ASN A 137 24.54 -5.39 23.48
N GLN A 138 24.32 -6.11 22.38
CA GLN A 138 25.26 -7.12 21.89
C GLN A 138 26.23 -6.51 20.89
N GLU A 139 27.49 -6.91 20.98
CA GLU A 139 28.49 -6.63 19.96
C GLU A 139 28.63 -7.88 19.07
N GLN A 140 28.37 -7.72 17.77
CA GLN A 140 28.53 -8.82 16.82
C GLN A 140 29.94 -8.83 16.24
N GLU A 141 30.52 -10.02 16.18
CA GLU A 141 31.81 -10.24 15.54
C GLU A 141 31.66 -10.34 14.02
N LEU A 142 32.63 -9.78 13.29
CA LEU A 142 32.69 -9.89 11.84
C LEU A 142 33.20 -11.27 11.43
N ILE A 143 32.47 -11.96 10.55
CA ILE A 143 32.95 -13.20 9.94
C ILE A 143 34.11 -12.86 8.99
N THR A 144 35.32 -13.25 9.37
CA THR A 144 36.55 -13.03 8.58
C THR A 144 36.98 -14.26 7.78
N ASP A 145 36.58 -15.45 8.22
CA ASP A 145 36.90 -16.72 7.58
C ASP A 145 35.90 -17.05 6.46
N VAL A 146 36.42 -17.38 5.28
CA VAL A 146 35.62 -17.68 4.07
C VAL A 146 34.86 -18.99 4.21
N ASP A 147 35.44 -20.02 4.84
CA ASP A 147 34.77 -21.30 5.05
C ASP A 147 33.60 -21.16 6.03
N MET A 148 33.75 -20.32 7.07
CA MET A 148 32.63 -19.97 7.96
C MET A 148 31.51 -19.25 7.21
N PHE A 149 31.84 -18.27 6.36
CA PHE A 149 30.86 -17.57 5.54
C PHE A 149 30.10 -18.53 4.63
N LEU A 150 30.82 -19.38 3.89
CA LEU A 150 30.24 -20.37 2.99
C LEU A 150 29.38 -21.40 3.73
N PHE A 151 29.77 -21.79 4.95
CA PHE A 151 28.97 -22.68 5.79
C PHE A 151 27.62 -22.05 6.15
N VAL A 152 27.62 -20.78 6.60
CA VAL A 152 26.39 -20.05 6.92
C VAL A 152 25.53 -19.86 5.68
N GLU A 153 26.10 -19.39 4.57
CA GLU A 153 25.40 -19.17 3.30
C GLU A 153 24.70 -20.45 2.82
N ARG A 154 25.41 -21.59 2.84
CA ARG A 154 24.86 -22.91 2.50
C ARG A 154 23.73 -23.35 3.42
N GLY A 155 23.64 -22.80 4.63
CA GLY A 155 22.59 -23.07 5.61
C GLY A 155 21.33 -22.20 5.45
N ILE A 156 21.42 -21.06 4.76
CA ILE A 156 20.28 -20.13 4.61
C ILE A 156 19.16 -20.79 3.79
N ARG A 157 17.97 -20.85 4.35
CA ARG A 157 16.73 -21.33 3.69
C ARG A 157 15.64 -20.29 3.85
N GLY A 158 14.81 -20.14 2.82
CA GLY A 158 13.62 -19.30 2.89
C GLY A 158 12.45 -19.97 3.61
N GLY A 159 11.28 -19.33 3.55
CA GLY A 159 10.04 -19.91 4.06
C GLY A 159 9.63 -21.18 3.30
N LEU A 160 9.03 -22.13 4.03
CA LEU A 160 8.58 -23.39 3.46
C LEU A 160 7.25 -23.20 2.74
N SER A 161 7.24 -23.34 1.41
CA SER A 161 6.02 -23.32 0.60
C SER A 161 5.82 -24.68 -0.05
N HIS A 162 4.79 -25.41 0.38
CA HIS A 162 4.51 -26.76 -0.09
C HIS A 162 3.03 -27.00 -0.33
N ILE A 163 2.71 -27.63 -1.46
CA ILE A 163 1.37 -28.11 -1.80
C ILE A 163 1.39 -29.63 -1.58
N CYS A 164 0.86 -30.09 -0.44
CA CYS A 164 1.07 -31.48 0.00
C CYS A 164 0.38 -32.55 -0.87
N LEU A 165 -0.86 -32.30 -1.31
CA LEU A 165 -1.71 -33.39 -1.85
C LEU A 165 -2.44 -33.02 -3.13
N LYS A 166 -3.14 -31.88 -3.16
CA LYS A 166 -3.95 -31.46 -4.31
C LYS A 166 -3.61 -30.02 -4.69
N ARG A 167 -3.34 -29.79 -5.97
CA ARG A 167 -3.11 -28.45 -6.54
C ARG A 167 -4.27 -27.48 -6.29
N ARG A 168 -5.49 -28.01 -6.15
CA ARG A 168 -6.68 -27.24 -5.79
C ARG A 168 -7.59 -28.09 -4.92
N ALA A 169 -7.92 -27.58 -3.75
CA ALA A 169 -9.01 -28.07 -2.91
C ALA A 169 -10.15 -27.04 -2.93
N LYS A 170 -11.39 -27.51 -3.03
CA LYS A 170 -12.59 -26.68 -2.90
C LYS A 170 -13.52 -27.38 -1.91
N ALA A 171 -13.79 -26.72 -0.79
CA ALA A 171 -14.77 -27.17 0.19
C ALA A 171 -16.21 -27.01 -0.35
N ASN A 172 -17.06 -27.99 -0.08
CA ASN A 172 -18.50 -27.96 -0.31
C ASN A 172 -19.20 -27.49 0.98
N ASN A 173 -19.17 -26.19 1.23
CA ASN A 173 -19.70 -25.61 2.47
C ASN A 173 -21.16 -25.17 2.29
N LYS A 174 -22.06 -25.71 3.12
CA LYS A 174 -23.52 -25.44 3.11
C LYS A 174 -23.93 -23.99 3.31
N PHE A 175 -23.05 -23.17 3.88
CA PHE A 175 -23.31 -21.74 4.11
C PHE A 175 -22.89 -20.86 2.93
N MET A 176 -22.29 -21.43 1.88
CA MET A 176 -21.82 -20.68 0.71
C MET A 176 -22.81 -20.79 -0.45
N PRO A 177 -22.94 -19.74 -1.29
CA PRO A 177 -23.92 -19.71 -2.39
C PRO A 177 -23.68 -20.76 -3.49
N ASN A 178 -22.50 -21.39 -3.51
CA ASN A 178 -22.10 -22.37 -4.52
C ASN A 178 -22.11 -23.82 -3.98
N HIS A 179 -22.96 -24.11 -2.99
CA HIS A 179 -23.13 -25.46 -2.40
C HIS A 179 -23.80 -26.42 -3.38
N ASP A 180 -23.34 -27.65 -3.38
CA ASP A 180 -23.91 -28.75 -4.15
C ASP A 180 -24.51 -29.77 -3.18
N SER A 181 -25.84 -29.90 -3.16
CA SER A 181 -26.60 -30.77 -2.25
C SER A 181 -26.40 -32.26 -2.51
N ILE A 182 -25.81 -32.63 -3.65
CA ILE A 182 -25.52 -34.02 -4.01
C ILE A 182 -24.20 -34.49 -3.38
N LYS A 183 -23.28 -33.57 -3.08
CA LYS A 183 -21.96 -33.88 -2.54
C LYS A 183 -21.93 -33.78 -1.01
N PRO A 184 -21.09 -34.57 -0.33
CA PRO A 184 -20.92 -34.45 1.12
C PRO A 184 -20.39 -33.06 1.49
N ASP A 185 -20.86 -32.56 2.64
CA ASP A 185 -20.39 -31.29 3.19
C ASP A 185 -18.89 -31.38 3.53
N SER A 186 -18.15 -30.33 3.18
CA SER A 186 -16.75 -30.19 3.55
C SER A 186 -16.41 -28.73 3.84
N TYR A 187 -15.41 -28.54 4.71
CA TYR A 187 -15.00 -27.22 5.20
C TYR A 187 -13.49 -27.08 5.02
N SER A 188 -13.01 -25.83 4.93
CA SER A 188 -11.58 -25.52 4.91
C SER A 188 -11.31 -24.45 5.96
N MET A 189 -10.19 -24.61 6.66
CA MET A 189 -9.73 -23.69 7.69
C MET A 189 -8.37 -23.13 7.28
N TYR A 190 -8.17 -21.85 7.55
CA TYR A 190 -6.91 -21.15 7.35
C TYR A 190 -6.31 -20.85 8.71
N PHE A 191 -5.05 -21.23 8.88
CA PHE A 191 -4.27 -20.92 10.08
C PHE A 191 -3.12 -20.00 9.67
N ASP A 192 -2.92 -18.96 10.46
CA ASP A 192 -1.80 -18.04 10.30
C ASP A 192 -1.11 -17.91 11.65
N VAL A 193 0.22 -18.06 11.65
CA VAL A 193 1.03 -17.97 12.86
C VAL A 193 1.51 -16.54 12.99
N ASN A 194 0.97 -15.83 13.98
CA ASN A 194 1.41 -14.47 14.29
C ASN A 194 2.89 -14.48 14.69
N ASN A 195 3.69 -13.64 14.04
CA ASN A 195 5.10 -13.44 14.35
C ASN A 195 5.97 -14.72 14.24
N GLN A 196 5.82 -15.52 13.19
CA GLN A 196 6.55 -16.78 13.00
C GLN A 196 8.09 -16.65 13.09
N TYR A 197 8.64 -15.50 12.67
CA TYR A 197 10.09 -15.25 12.62
C TYR A 197 10.57 -14.15 13.58
N GLY A 198 9.66 -13.37 14.15
CA GLY A 198 10.03 -12.19 14.93
C GLY A 198 10.03 -12.41 16.41
#